data_AF-A0A8H7RLT9-F1
#
_entry.id   AF-A0A8H7RLT9-F1
#
_cell.length_a   1.000
_cell.length_b   1.000
_cell.length_c   1.000
_cell.angle_alpha   90.00
_cell.angle_beta   90.00
_cell.angle_gamma   90.00
#
_symmetry.space_group_name_H-M   'P 1'
#
loop_
_entity.id
_entity.type
_entity.pdbx_description
1 polymer ?
#
loop_
_entity_poly.entity_id
_entity_poly.type
_entity_poly.pdbx_seq_one_letter_code
_entity_poly.pdbx_strand_id
1 'polypeptide(L)'
;MHNAGAALKKVIREYLVSFRPGVAWSTLCLPRKFGGVGLVDIADQSLALHLIYLQRLLRPPSSSDFVTAWLVYAFQIYSGHKSILPWLSFPDKYKSRVSSVPVLKHLNKLLLKLPKLVPDSSWSSRWFLDFPLCCILGPVPSVSSFVDAQSLAPRYLFSNICTWQPDLGIVDVVTRRYELPRVLQSVDYAIHGLWGRPPTLAFTPLIASKIVLSQDNYYVMPRSVGATSWLPDCSHWCISNSSRSSVPVARISLGALRRYWHPVRDTITSRIGPPLKLPSHLLLSPASWRLFWSLSLPAKAFTPLWRLLHDSIGHYSWCHRIVPDKALSLVCALCGVASEELYHFVVGCSYKADYWRDVVSLLSLQDLLPTSLCIWTTLIGFCSLDMVELNEDVLVAFGVAYTTLWKHHWRSVIYTEPWISSVILNMVRQDHGSFFHSLFPSAGVQTGNLTLSLNSV
;
A
#
# COMPACT_ATOMS: atom_id res chain seq x y z
N MET A 1 20.66 0.96 -9.28
CA MET A 1 19.27 1.44 -9.20
C MET A 1 18.85 2.00 -7.84
N HIS A 2 19.32 1.47 -6.69
CA HIS A 2 18.94 2.00 -5.35
C HIS A 2 19.26 3.50 -5.16
N ASN A 3 20.42 3.97 -5.64
CA ASN A 3 20.83 5.38 -5.48
C ASN A 3 20.02 6.35 -6.34
N ALA A 4 19.62 5.95 -7.55
CA ALA A 4 18.83 6.80 -8.44
C ALA A 4 17.39 7.00 -7.92
N GLY A 5 16.78 5.94 -7.36
CA GLY A 5 15.45 6.05 -6.75
C GLY A 5 15.44 6.96 -5.52
N ALA A 6 16.49 6.90 -4.69
CA ALA A 6 16.62 7.78 -3.53
C ALA A 6 16.83 9.25 -3.94
N ALA A 7 17.66 9.51 -4.96
CA ALA A 7 17.89 10.84 -5.49
C ALA A 7 16.60 11.46 -6.06
N LEU A 8 15.84 10.71 -6.85
CA LEU A 8 14.57 11.19 -7.40
C LEU A 8 13.52 11.45 -6.30
N LYS A 9 13.42 10.55 -5.30
CA LYS A 9 12.56 10.77 -4.13
C LYS A 9 12.94 12.05 -3.37
N LYS A 10 14.24 12.38 -3.28
CA LYS A 10 14.73 13.62 -2.65
C LYS A 10 14.28 14.86 -3.42
N VAL A 11 14.52 14.90 -4.74
CA VAL A 11 14.12 16.04 -5.59
C VAL A 11 12.61 16.28 -5.53
N ILE A 12 11.80 15.22 -5.61
CA ILE A 12 10.34 15.33 -5.51
C ILE A 12 9.91 15.88 -4.15
N ARG A 13 10.58 15.46 -3.06
CA ARG A 13 10.29 15.97 -1.71
C ARG A 13 10.66 17.44 -1.56
N GLU A 14 11.79 17.87 -2.12
CA GLU A 14 12.21 19.28 -2.07
C GLU A 14 11.20 20.17 -2.80
N TYR A 15 10.61 19.69 -3.89
CA TYR A 15 9.60 20.44 -4.66
C TYR A 15 8.21 20.43 -4.00
N LEU A 16 7.67 19.26 -3.65
CA LEU A 16 6.30 19.12 -3.15
C LEU A 16 6.16 19.35 -1.64
N VAL A 17 7.24 19.17 -0.88
CA VAL A 17 7.23 19.11 0.59
C VAL A 17 8.39 19.97 1.14
N SER A 18 8.46 21.20 0.65
CA SER A 18 9.59 22.14 0.88
C SER A 18 9.77 22.62 2.33
N PHE A 19 8.78 22.39 3.21
CA PHE A 19 8.85 22.76 4.63
C PHE A 19 8.34 21.63 5.54
N ARG A 20 8.61 21.69 6.85
CA ARG A 20 8.25 20.62 7.82
C ARG A 20 6.93 20.92 8.57
N PRO A 21 6.22 19.89 9.10
CA PRO A 21 6.43 18.45 8.93
C PRO A 21 5.99 17.97 7.55
N GLY A 22 6.81 17.17 6.89
CA GLY A 22 6.52 16.73 5.54
C GLY A 22 5.51 15.59 5.48
N VAL A 23 4.63 15.62 4.47
CA VAL A 23 3.71 14.52 4.17
C VAL A 23 4.48 13.24 3.84
N ALA A 24 4.00 12.10 4.34
CA ALA A 24 4.64 10.81 4.12
C ALA A 24 4.71 10.44 2.61
N TRP A 25 5.74 9.67 2.22
CA TRP A 25 5.89 9.26 0.83
C TRP A 25 4.75 8.35 0.35
N SER A 26 4.26 7.46 1.21
CA SER A 26 3.07 6.65 0.93
C SER A 26 1.85 7.51 0.63
N THR A 27 1.66 8.60 1.36
CA THR A 27 0.53 9.52 1.13
C THR A 27 0.66 10.24 -0.20
N LEU A 28 1.87 10.67 -0.59
CA LEU A 28 2.11 11.22 -1.93
C LEU A 28 1.77 10.23 -3.05
N CYS A 29 2.01 8.94 -2.80
CA CYS A 29 1.71 7.86 -3.74
C CYS A 29 0.23 7.43 -3.76
N LEU A 30 -0.62 7.97 -2.88
CA LEU A 30 -2.05 7.71 -2.94
C LEU A 30 -2.66 8.31 -4.21
N PRO A 31 -3.72 7.68 -4.77
CA PRO A 31 -4.55 8.33 -5.78
C PRO A 31 -5.14 9.65 -5.28
N ARG A 32 -5.39 10.58 -6.20
CA ARG A 32 -6.00 11.90 -5.92
C ARG A 32 -7.30 11.82 -5.13
N LYS A 33 -8.15 10.83 -5.42
CA LYS A 33 -9.40 10.58 -4.69
C LYS A 33 -9.25 10.19 -3.21
N PHE A 34 -8.01 9.98 -2.75
CA PHE A 34 -7.66 9.72 -1.35
C PHE A 34 -6.63 10.76 -0.83
N GLY A 35 -6.53 11.93 -1.48
CA GLY A 35 -5.68 13.03 -1.06
C GLY A 35 -4.23 12.96 -1.48
N GLY A 36 -3.78 11.88 -2.11
CA GLY A 36 -2.41 11.82 -2.65
C GLY A 36 -2.24 12.56 -3.96
N VAL A 37 -1.00 12.74 -4.37
CA VAL A 37 -0.65 13.42 -5.63
C VAL A 37 -0.80 12.48 -6.84
N GLY A 38 -0.92 11.16 -6.58
CA GLY A 38 -0.92 10.12 -7.61
C GLY A 38 0.49 9.72 -8.05
N LEU A 39 1.51 9.97 -7.23
CA LEU A 39 2.88 9.61 -7.56
C LEU A 39 3.07 8.10 -7.57
N VAL A 40 3.87 7.63 -8.50
CA VAL A 40 4.23 6.22 -8.58
C VAL A 40 5.44 5.97 -7.67
N ASP A 41 5.36 5.00 -6.76
CA ASP A 41 6.56 4.56 -6.05
C ASP A 41 7.51 3.88 -7.05
N ILE A 42 8.67 4.48 -7.26
CA ILE A 42 9.67 4.06 -8.25
C ILE A 42 10.24 2.67 -7.94
N ALA A 43 10.39 2.33 -6.66
CA ALA A 43 10.92 1.02 -6.26
C ALA A 43 9.88 -0.07 -6.55
N ASP A 44 8.61 0.20 -6.23
CA ASP A 44 7.51 -0.70 -6.58
C ASP A 44 7.33 -0.78 -8.09
N GLN A 45 7.42 0.32 -8.83
CA GLN A 45 7.32 0.30 -10.29
C GLN A 45 8.43 -0.54 -10.92
N SER A 46 9.67 -0.36 -10.49
CA SER A 46 10.82 -1.12 -11.00
C SER A 46 10.63 -2.62 -10.77
N LEU A 47 10.10 -3.01 -9.60
CA LEU A 47 9.84 -4.42 -9.30
C LEU A 47 8.62 -4.95 -10.08
N ALA A 48 7.54 -4.16 -10.17
CA ALA A 48 6.32 -4.53 -10.89
C ALA A 48 6.58 -4.80 -12.37
N LEU A 49 7.52 -4.08 -13.00
CA LEU A 49 7.88 -4.33 -14.41
C LEU A 49 8.41 -5.75 -14.66
N HIS A 50 8.94 -6.43 -13.64
CA HIS A 50 9.38 -7.83 -13.76
C HIS A 50 8.21 -8.83 -13.77
N LEU A 51 6.97 -8.37 -13.50
CA LEU A 51 5.76 -9.18 -13.58
C LEU A 51 5.59 -9.82 -14.97
N ILE A 52 6.05 -9.16 -16.03
CA ILE A 52 5.96 -9.70 -17.39
C ILE A 52 6.65 -11.05 -17.53
N TYR A 53 7.78 -11.26 -16.85
CA TYR A 53 8.50 -12.54 -16.88
C TYR A 53 7.72 -13.62 -16.15
N LEU A 54 7.14 -13.30 -14.99
CA LEU A 54 6.28 -14.23 -14.27
C LEU A 54 5.05 -14.61 -15.09
N GLN A 55 4.40 -13.63 -15.72
CA GLN A 55 3.22 -13.86 -16.56
C GLN A 55 3.54 -14.71 -17.78
N ARG A 56 4.75 -14.60 -18.35
CA ARG A 56 5.21 -15.50 -19.42
C ARG A 56 5.39 -16.93 -18.93
N LEU A 57 6.04 -17.13 -17.77
CA LEU A 57 6.20 -18.46 -17.18
C LEU A 57 4.86 -19.17 -16.94
N LEU A 58 3.84 -18.41 -16.53
CA LEU A 58 2.49 -18.91 -16.24
C LEU A 58 1.61 -19.13 -17.48
N ARG A 59 2.05 -18.70 -18.67
CA ARG A 59 1.30 -18.92 -19.92
C ARG A 59 1.68 -20.25 -20.56
N PRO A 60 0.80 -20.82 -21.41
CA PRO A 60 1.16 -21.96 -22.22
C PRO A 60 2.43 -21.71 -23.03
N PRO A 61 3.27 -22.74 -23.24
CA PRO A 61 4.47 -22.63 -24.05
C PRO A 61 4.18 -22.04 -25.42
N SER A 62 5.01 -21.10 -25.86
CA SER A 62 4.99 -20.61 -27.23
C SER A 62 6.34 -20.89 -27.87
N SER A 63 6.33 -21.37 -29.12
CA SER A 63 7.54 -21.68 -29.88
C SER A 63 8.44 -20.45 -30.11
N SER A 64 7.88 -19.24 -30.06
CA SER A 64 8.62 -17.98 -30.20
C SER A 64 9.12 -17.38 -28.87
N ASP A 65 8.81 -17.99 -27.72
CA ASP A 65 9.18 -17.46 -26.41
C ASP A 65 10.49 -18.05 -25.88
N PHE A 66 11.61 -17.53 -26.37
CA PHE A 66 12.94 -17.90 -25.87
C PHE A 66 13.15 -17.50 -24.40
N VAL A 67 12.49 -16.43 -23.93
CA VAL A 67 12.73 -15.85 -22.60
C VAL A 67 12.30 -16.81 -21.50
N THR A 68 11.15 -17.47 -21.68
CA THR A 68 10.68 -18.50 -20.74
C THR A 68 11.64 -19.68 -20.69
N ALA A 69 12.07 -20.20 -21.84
CA ALA A 69 13.05 -21.29 -21.90
C ALA A 69 14.37 -20.92 -21.21
N TRP A 70 14.87 -19.71 -21.45
CA TRP A 70 16.08 -19.21 -20.81
C TRP A 70 15.93 -19.05 -19.29
N LEU A 71 14.79 -18.53 -18.80
CA LEU A 71 14.53 -18.37 -17.37
C LEU A 71 14.48 -19.72 -16.65
N VAL A 72 13.80 -20.71 -17.25
CA VAL A 72 13.73 -22.08 -16.73
C VAL A 72 15.12 -22.70 -16.68
N TYR A 73 15.87 -22.62 -17.78
CA TYR A 73 17.23 -23.15 -17.87
C TYR A 73 18.19 -22.49 -16.86
N ALA A 74 18.18 -21.16 -16.78
CA ALA A 74 18.98 -20.43 -15.82
C ALA A 74 18.63 -20.86 -14.39
N PHE A 75 17.35 -20.93 -14.04
CA PHE A 75 16.94 -21.41 -12.72
C PHE A 75 17.46 -22.83 -12.46
N GLN A 76 17.36 -23.75 -13.42
CA GLN A 76 17.84 -25.12 -13.29
C GLN A 76 19.35 -25.18 -13.01
N ILE A 77 20.16 -24.41 -13.75
CA ILE A 77 21.61 -24.35 -13.53
C ILE A 77 21.95 -23.84 -12.13
N TYR A 78 21.39 -22.68 -11.75
CA TYR A 78 21.80 -22.01 -10.52
C TYR A 78 21.20 -22.64 -9.26
N SER A 79 20.06 -23.34 -9.38
CA SER A 79 19.42 -23.99 -8.25
C SER A 79 19.72 -25.48 -8.15
N GLY A 80 19.99 -26.17 -9.27
CA GLY A 80 20.04 -27.63 -9.38
C GLY A 80 18.66 -28.30 -9.40
N HIS A 81 17.55 -27.55 -9.41
CA HIS A 81 16.20 -28.11 -9.44
C HIS A 81 15.66 -28.21 -10.86
N LYS A 82 15.00 -29.33 -11.19
CA LYS A 82 14.42 -29.56 -12.52
C LYS A 82 13.18 -28.70 -12.79
N SER A 83 12.31 -28.53 -11.79
CA SER A 83 11.08 -27.75 -11.91
C SER A 83 11.22 -26.36 -11.29
N ILE A 84 10.59 -25.36 -11.91
CA ILE A 84 10.47 -24.00 -11.37
C ILE A 84 9.33 -23.86 -10.36
N LEU A 85 8.41 -24.83 -10.27
CA LEU A 85 7.25 -24.78 -9.38
C LEU A 85 7.62 -24.57 -7.89
N PRO A 86 8.64 -25.27 -7.33
CA PRO A 86 9.08 -25.03 -5.96
C PRO A 86 9.53 -23.60 -5.70
N TRP A 87 10.10 -22.93 -6.71
CA TRP A 87 10.52 -21.54 -6.58
C TRP A 87 9.34 -20.59 -6.47
N LEU A 88 8.27 -20.84 -7.23
CA LEU A 88 7.04 -20.06 -7.15
C LEU A 88 6.31 -20.26 -5.80
N SER A 89 6.30 -21.49 -5.27
CA SER A 89 5.64 -21.80 -3.99
C SER A 89 6.47 -21.44 -2.75
N PHE A 90 7.81 -21.47 -2.85
CA PHE A 90 8.72 -21.29 -1.70
C PHE A 90 9.92 -20.37 -2.02
N PRO A 91 9.70 -19.15 -2.53
CA PRO A 91 10.78 -18.28 -3.04
C PRO A 91 11.88 -17.98 -2.01
N ASP A 92 11.56 -17.90 -0.72
CA ASP A 92 12.53 -17.68 0.36
C ASP A 92 13.67 -18.71 0.37
N LYS A 93 13.36 -19.97 0.06
CA LYS A 93 14.33 -21.07 0.08
C LYS A 93 15.37 -20.99 -1.04
N TYR A 94 15.08 -20.20 -2.08
CA TYR A 94 15.92 -20.07 -3.27
C TYR A 94 16.69 -18.75 -3.32
N LYS A 95 16.44 -17.81 -2.39
CA LYS A 95 17.00 -16.46 -2.38
C LYS A 95 18.51 -16.43 -2.58
N SER A 96 19.26 -17.28 -1.87
CA SER A 96 20.73 -17.34 -2.00
C SER A 96 21.16 -17.87 -3.36
N ARG A 97 20.51 -18.93 -3.85
CA ARG A 97 20.84 -19.61 -5.12
C ARG A 97 20.58 -18.75 -6.35
N VAL A 98 19.52 -17.94 -6.32
CA VAL A 98 19.15 -17.06 -7.44
C VAL A 98 19.72 -15.65 -7.33
N SER A 99 20.47 -15.34 -6.26
CA SER A 99 20.98 -13.99 -6.00
C SER A 99 22.12 -13.55 -6.93
N SER A 100 22.85 -14.50 -7.52
CA SER A 100 23.98 -14.25 -8.41
C SER A 100 23.53 -13.72 -9.77
N VAL A 101 22.35 -14.11 -10.24
CA VAL A 101 21.78 -13.67 -11.52
C VAL A 101 20.84 -12.49 -11.27
N PRO A 102 21.11 -11.28 -11.82
CA PRO A 102 20.30 -10.10 -11.56
C PRO A 102 18.81 -10.31 -11.87
N VAL A 103 18.46 -10.92 -13.01
CA VAL A 103 17.05 -11.13 -13.40
C VAL A 103 16.34 -12.07 -12.42
N LEU A 104 16.95 -13.21 -12.08
CA LEU A 104 16.36 -14.16 -11.13
C LEU A 104 16.27 -13.55 -9.72
N LYS A 105 17.25 -12.74 -9.31
CA LYS A 105 17.20 -11.99 -8.04
C LYS A 105 16.01 -11.04 -7.98
N HIS A 106 15.73 -10.29 -9.05
CA HIS A 106 14.57 -9.39 -9.10
C HIS A 106 13.26 -10.16 -9.16
N LEU A 107 13.18 -11.24 -9.95
CA LEU A 107 12.01 -12.11 -9.98
C LEU A 107 11.75 -12.75 -8.61
N ASN A 108 12.79 -13.17 -7.88
CA ASN A 108 12.66 -13.67 -6.52
C ASN A 108 12.12 -12.60 -5.56
N LYS A 109 12.62 -11.35 -5.65
CA LYS A 109 12.07 -10.23 -4.87
C LYS A 109 10.59 -9.98 -5.20
N LEU A 110 10.19 -10.13 -6.46
CA LEU A 110 8.80 -10.01 -6.88
C LEU A 110 7.96 -11.12 -6.22
N LEU A 111 8.39 -12.38 -6.34
CA LEU A 111 7.70 -13.54 -5.76
C LEU A 111 7.50 -13.38 -4.24
N LEU A 112 8.50 -12.85 -3.53
CA LEU A 112 8.41 -12.57 -2.09
C LEU A 112 7.39 -11.49 -1.71
N LYS A 113 7.02 -10.58 -2.63
CA LYS A 113 5.98 -9.57 -2.41
C LYS A 113 4.60 -10.02 -2.91
N LEU A 114 4.49 -11.19 -3.54
CA LEU A 114 3.22 -11.76 -4.00
C LEU A 114 2.61 -12.64 -2.91
N PRO A 115 1.29 -12.91 -2.95
CA PRO A 115 0.71 -13.95 -2.11
C PRO A 115 1.40 -15.29 -2.40
N LYS A 116 1.55 -16.14 -1.38
CA LYS A 116 2.18 -17.45 -1.54
C LYS A 116 1.35 -18.33 -2.48
N LEU A 117 1.99 -18.94 -3.48
CA LEU A 117 1.37 -19.96 -4.31
C LEU A 117 1.22 -21.26 -3.50
N VAL A 118 -0.02 -21.57 -3.13
CA VAL A 118 -0.36 -22.79 -2.38
C VAL A 118 -0.68 -23.92 -3.37
N PRO A 119 -0.23 -25.16 -3.11
CA PRO A 119 -0.67 -26.34 -3.83
C PRO A 119 -2.20 -26.45 -3.96
N ASP A 120 -2.69 -26.85 -5.14
CA ASP A 120 -4.11 -27.02 -5.41
C ASP A 120 -4.48 -28.51 -5.55
N SER A 121 -5.71 -28.87 -5.19
CA SER A 121 -6.21 -30.25 -5.31
C SER A 121 -6.35 -30.75 -6.74
N SER A 122 -6.46 -29.84 -7.71
CA SER A 122 -6.49 -30.17 -9.15
C SER A 122 -5.13 -30.57 -9.71
N TRP A 123 -4.03 -30.25 -9.01
CA TRP A 123 -2.69 -30.58 -9.48
C TRP A 123 -2.46 -32.08 -9.46
N SER A 124 -1.79 -32.58 -10.51
CA SER A 124 -1.28 -33.95 -10.52
C SER A 124 -0.27 -34.17 -9.39
N SER A 125 -0.34 -35.34 -8.75
CA SER A 125 0.61 -35.75 -7.73
C SER A 125 2.07 -35.73 -8.22
N ARG A 126 2.29 -35.89 -9.53
CA ARG A 126 3.62 -35.81 -10.16
C ARG A 126 4.32 -34.46 -9.92
N TRP A 127 3.57 -33.36 -9.80
CA TRP A 127 4.13 -32.02 -9.61
C TRP A 127 4.78 -31.83 -8.24
N PHE A 128 4.36 -32.60 -7.24
CA PHE A 128 4.90 -32.51 -5.88
C PHE A 128 6.29 -33.13 -5.73
N LEU A 129 6.73 -33.97 -6.68
CA LEU A 129 8.00 -34.68 -6.59
C LEU A 129 9.24 -33.77 -6.54
N ASP A 130 9.13 -32.55 -7.08
CA ASP A 130 10.20 -31.57 -7.06
C ASP A 130 10.17 -30.67 -5.80
N PHE A 131 9.20 -30.88 -4.90
CA PHE A 131 9.05 -30.05 -3.70
C PHE A 131 10.10 -30.40 -2.66
N PRO A 132 10.71 -29.40 -1.99
CA PRO A 132 11.61 -29.64 -0.88
C PRO A 132 10.89 -30.31 0.29
N LEU A 133 11.51 -31.35 0.86
CA LEU A 133 10.99 -32.07 2.03
C LEU A 133 10.73 -31.12 3.21
N CYS A 134 11.60 -30.13 3.41
CA CYS A 134 11.47 -29.11 4.46
C CYS A 134 10.21 -28.23 4.35
N CYS A 135 9.53 -28.23 3.21
CA CYS A 135 8.35 -27.42 2.95
C CYS A 135 7.04 -28.22 2.98
N ILE A 136 7.11 -29.55 2.91
CA ILE A 136 5.94 -30.43 2.78
C ILE A 136 5.75 -31.36 3.97
N LEU A 137 6.76 -31.51 4.82
CA LEU A 137 6.70 -32.27 6.06
C LEU A 137 6.45 -31.34 7.25
N GLY A 138 5.60 -31.80 8.16
CA GLY A 138 5.36 -31.17 9.46
C GLY A 138 5.40 -32.21 10.59
N PRO A 139 5.62 -31.77 11.83
CA PRO A 139 5.56 -32.66 12.99
C PRO A 139 4.12 -33.18 13.19
N VAL A 140 4.00 -34.45 13.56
CA VAL A 140 2.72 -35.01 14.02
C VAL A 140 2.40 -34.41 15.40
N PRO A 141 1.21 -33.83 15.60
CA PRO A 141 0.82 -33.32 16.92
C PRO A 141 0.98 -34.40 17.99
N SER A 142 1.45 -34.02 19.17
CA SER A 142 1.58 -34.90 20.34
C SER A 142 2.69 -35.97 20.26
N VAL A 143 3.56 -35.94 19.25
CA VAL A 143 4.71 -36.85 19.13
C VAL A 143 6.00 -36.05 18.99
N SER A 144 7.00 -36.32 19.84
CA SER A 144 8.32 -35.71 19.73
C SER A 144 9.08 -36.32 18.55
N SER A 145 9.51 -35.47 17.60
CA SER A 145 10.34 -35.88 16.47
C SER A 145 11.82 -35.72 16.79
N PHE A 146 12.60 -36.74 16.45
CA PHE A 146 14.06 -36.68 16.46
C PHE A 146 14.64 -36.01 15.19
N VAL A 147 13.78 -35.70 14.21
CA VAL A 147 14.13 -34.99 12.98
C VAL A 147 13.38 -33.66 12.92
N ASP A 148 14.11 -32.55 12.84
CA ASP A 148 13.52 -31.27 12.48
C ASP A 148 13.44 -31.14 10.95
N ALA A 149 12.24 -31.31 10.40
CA ALA A 149 11.98 -31.18 8.98
C ALA A 149 12.35 -29.78 8.44
N GLN A 150 12.21 -28.71 9.23
CA GLN A 150 12.48 -27.35 8.76
C GLN A 150 13.97 -27.06 8.58
N SER A 151 14.83 -27.79 9.30
CA SER A 151 16.29 -27.72 9.19
C SER A 151 16.84 -28.42 7.93
N LEU A 152 16.03 -29.26 7.26
CA LEU A 152 16.47 -30.00 6.08
C LEU A 152 16.86 -29.04 4.95
N ALA A 153 17.98 -29.33 4.30
CA ALA A 153 18.44 -28.54 3.16
C ALA A 153 17.42 -28.62 2.01
N PRO A 154 17.07 -27.50 1.33
CA PRO A 154 16.07 -27.49 0.25
C PRO A 154 16.40 -28.37 -0.97
N ARG A 155 17.63 -28.90 -1.06
CA ARG A 155 18.05 -29.86 -2.10
C ARG A 155 17.43 -31.25 -1.92
N TYR A 156 16.96 -31.58 -0.72
CA TYR A 156 16.29 -32.84 -0.45
C TYR A 156 14.83 -32.72 -0.90
N LEU A 157 14.52 -33.39 -1.99
CA LEU A 157 13.23 -33.34 -2.67
C LEU A 157 12.36 -34.52 -2.30
N PHE A 158 11.06 -34.39 -2.54
CA PHE A 158 10.12 -35.47 -2.35
C PHE A 158 10.49 -36.70 -3.17
N SER A 159 10.89 -36.52 -4.44
CA SER A 159 11.40 -37.57 -5.32
C SER A 159 12.61 -38.36 -4.78
N ASN A 160 13.29 -37.89 -3.74
CA ASN A 160 14.35 -38.67 -3.11
C ASN A 160 13.80 -39.85 -2.29
N ILE A 161 12.60 -39.73 -1.73
CA ILE A 161 11.97 -40.76 -0.89
C ILE A 161 10.77 -41.44 -1.55
N CYS A 162 10.27 -40.93 -2.67
CA CYS A 162 9.12 -41.51 -3.38
C CYS A 162 9.35 -41.63 -4.89
N THR A 163 8.54 -42.45 -5.54
CA THR A 163 8.65 -42.80 -6.96
C THR A 163 7.34 -42.52 -7.70
N TRP A 164 7.42 -41.93 -8.88
CA TRP A 164 6.28 -41.86 -9.80
C TRP A 164 6.10 -43.22 -10.48
N GLN A 165 4.90 -43.78 -10.45
CA GLN A 165 4.52 -45.00 -11.18
C GLN A 165 3.69 -44.58 -12.41
N PRO A 166 4.28 -44.49 -13.61
CA PRO A 166 3.57 -43.99 -14.80
C PRO A 166 2.35 -44.83 -15.16
N ASP A 167 2.46 -46.16 -15.06
CA ASP A 167 1.41 -47.11 -15.46
C ASP A 167 0.16 -47.01 -14.58
N LEU A 168 0.37 -46.66 -13.31
CA LEU A 168 -0.69 -46.53 -12.32
C LEU A 168 -1.13 -45.07 -12.12
N GLY A 169 -0.32 -44.10 -12.55
CA GLY A 169 -0.58 -42.68 -12.35
C GLY A 169 -0.54 -42.27 -10.88
N ILE A 170 0.30 -42.91 -10.06
CA ILE A 170 0.38 -42.68 -8.61
C ILE A 170 1.80 -42.32 -8.17
N VAL A 171 1.90 -41.63 -7.03
CA VAL A 171 3.17 -41.44 -6.32
C VAL A 171 3.23 -42.45 -5.19
N ASP A 172 4.20 -43.36 -5.32
CA ASP A 172 4.45 -44.44 -4.38
C ASP A 172 5.51 -44.01 -3.35
N VAL A 173 5.10 -44.03 -2.08
CA VAL A 173 5.95 -43.79 -0.91
C VAL A 173 6.09 -45.07 -0.07
N VAL A 174 5.42 -46.16 -0.43
CA VAL A 174 5.42 -47.40 0.35
C VAL A 174 6.65 -48.26 0.01
N THR A 175 7.05 -48.27 -1.26
CA THR A 175 8.23 -49.02 -1.70
C THR A 175 9.50 -48.39 -1.12
N ARG A 176 10.03 -49.00 -0.06
CA ARG A 176 11.25 -48.56 0.62
C ARG A 176 12.44 -48.56 -0.33
N ARG A 177 13.24 -47.51 -0.24
CA ARG A 177 14.51 -47.39 -0.96
C ARG A 177 15.66 -47.85 -0.07
N TYR A 178 16.36 -48.88 -0.53
CA TYR A 178 17.46 -49.50 0.23
C TYR A 178 18.75 -48.65 0.26
N GLU A 179 18.86 -47.62 -0.60
CA GLU A 179 20.07 -46.80 -0.76
C GLU A 179 19.84 -45.30 -0.46
N LEU A 180 19.16 -45.00 0.65
CA LEU A 180 19.00 -43.60 1.08
C LEU A 180 20.25 -43.11 1.85
N PRO A 181 20.71 -41.86 1.63
CA PRO A 181 21.65 -41.19 2.52
C PRO A 181 21.14 -41.16 3.96
N ARG A 182 22.04 -41.20 4.96
CA ARG A 182 21.67 -41.24 6.40
C ARG A 182 20.60 -40.23 6.81
N VAL A 183 20.70 -38.99 6.34
CA VAL A 183 19.69 -37.93 6.61
C VAL A 183 18.30 -38.32 6.10
N LEU A 184 18.22 -38.89 4.90
CA LEU A 184 16.96 -39.31 4.30
C LEU A 184 16.44 -40.61 4.91
N GLN A 185 17.31 -41.50 5.38
CA GLN A 185 16.89 -42.66 6.19
C GLN A 185 16.19 -42.21 7.47
N SER A 186 16.76 -41.23 8.19
CA SER A 186 16.12 -40.68 9.39
C SER A 186 14.75 -40.06 9.09
N VAL A 187 14.62 -39.36 7.95
CA VAL A 187 13.33 -38.82 7.50
C VAL A 187 12.34 -39.93 7.13
N ASP A 188 12.77 -40.95 6.41
CA ASP A 188 11.96 -42.11 6.02
C ASP A 188 11.40 -42.83 7.27
N TYR A 189 12.25 -43.08 8.26
CA TYR A 189 11.84 -43.64 9.55
C TYR A 189 10.89 -42.73 10.33
N ALA A 190 11.09 -41.41 10.25
CA ALA A 190 10.20 -40.46 10.89
C ALA A 190 8.82 -40.42 10.23
N ILE A 191 8.71 -40.72 8.93
CA ILE A 191 7.44 -40.76 8.16
C ILE A 191 6.70 -42.09 8.34
N HIS A 192 7.41 -43.22 8.28
CA HIS A 192 6.80 -44.56 8.30
C HIS A 192 6.76 -45.19 9.69
N GLY A 193 7.47 -44.62 10.67
CA GLY A 193 7.69 -45.25 11.95
C GLY A 193 8.79 -46.32 11.90
N LEU A 194 9.37 -46.63 13.06
CA LEU A 194 10.42 -47.62 13.23
C LEU A 194 10.07 -48.55 14.40
N TRP A 195 10.05 -49.87 14.16
CA TRP A 195 9.94 -50.91 15.19
C TRP A 195 8.87 -50.62 16.28
N GLY A 196 7.61 -50.43 15.85
CA GLY A 196 6.49 -50.19 16.76
C GLY A 196 6.36 -48.74 17.27
N ARG A 197 7.24 -47.82 16.87
CA ARG A 197 7.06 -46.39 17.14
C ARG A 197 6.15 -45.73 16.10
N PRO A 198 5.23 -44.84 16.52
CA PRO A 198 4.37 -44.11 15.61
C PRO A 198 5.18 -43.14 14.73
N PRO A 199 4.65 -42.75 13.56
CA PRO A 199 5.26 -41.73 12.72
C PRO A 199 5.32 -40.39 13.47
N THR A 200 6.45 -39.69 13.31
CA THR A 200 6.73 -38.41 13.97
C THR A 200 6.64 -37.23 13.01
N LEU A 201 6.73 -37.50 11.70
CA LEU A 201 6.52 -36.54 10.63
C LEU A 201 5.36 -36.97 9.75
N ALA A 202 4.57 -36.00 9.28
CA ALA A 202 3.49 -36.21 8.33
C ALA A 202 3.58 -35.21 7.19
N PHE A 203 3.06 -35.61 6.03
CA PHE A 203 2.86 -34.71 4.90
C PHE A 203 1.72 -33.74 5.18
N THR A 204 1.73 -32.58 4.52
CA THR A 204 0.56 -31.68 4.53
C THR A 204 -0.70 -32.42 4.05
N PRO A 205 -1.90 -32.10 4.56
CA PRO A 205 -3.12 -32.85 4.25
C PRO A 205 -3.41 -33.01 2.75
N LEU A 206 -3.10 -31.97 1.96
CA LEU A 206 -3.27 -32.01 0.50
C LEU A 206 -2.31 -32.99 -0.18
N ILE A 207 -1.04 -33.02 0.25
CA ILE A 207 -0.06 -33.93 -0.35
C ILE A 207 -0.35 -35.36 0.11
N ALA A 208 -0.71 -35.55 1.38
CA ALA A 208 -1.10 -36.84 1.93
C ALA A 208 -2.28 -37.48 1.18
N SER A 209 -3.25 -36.69 0.72
CA SER A 209 -4.41 -37.19 -0.04
C SER A 209 -4.09 -37.53 -1.51
N LYS A 210 -2.86 -37.27 -1.97
CA LYS A 210 -2.42 -37.45 -3.36
C LYS A 210 -1.32 -38.50 -3.53
N ILE A 211 -0.92 -39.17 -2.45
CA ILE A 211 0.21 -40.10 -2.43
C ILE A 211 -0.19 -41.38 -1.71
N VAL A 212 0.44 -42.49 -2.08
CA VAL A 212 0.20 -43.77 -1.41
C VAL A 212 1.08 -43.86 -0.17
N LEU A 213 0.44 -43.83 1.01
CA LEU A 213 1.12 -43.92 2.31
C LEU A 213 1.09 -45.33 2.93
N SER A 214 0.20 -46.21 2.48
CA SER A 214 0.08 -47.59 2.94
C SER A 214 -0.24 -48.54 1.79
N GLN A 215 0.12 -49.82 1.97
CA GLN A 215 -0.11 -50.85 0.96
C GLN A 215 -1.61 -51.01 0.64
N ASP A 216 -2.48 -50.82 1.63
CA ASP A 216 -3.94 -50.93 1.46
C ASP A 216 -4.50 -49.90 0.48
N ASN A 217 -3.86 -48.72 0.42
CA ASN A 217 -4.27 -47.63 -0.46
C ASN A 217 -3.66 -47.73 -1.87
N TYR A 218 -2.77 -48.69 -2.10
CA TYR A 218 -1.95 -48.75 -3.32
C TYR A 218 -2.79 -48.92 -4.60
N TYR A 219 -3.80 -49.80 -4.57
CA TYR A 219 -4.67 -50.07 -5.72
C TYR A 219 -5.95 -49.22 -5.75
N VAL A 220 -6.25 -48.49 -4.67
CA VAL A 220 -7.46 -47.67 -4.54
C VAL A 220 -7.16 -46.17 -4.78
N MET A 221 -5.89 -45.78 -4.77
CA MET A 221 -5.47 -44.38 -4.97
C MET A 221 -5.95 -43.84 -6.34
N PRO A 222 -6.60 -42.67 -6.38
CA PRO A 222 -7.03 -42.05 -7.63
C PRO A 222 -5.85 -41.78 -8.58
N ARG A 223 -6.01 -42.19 -9.84
CA ARG A 223 -5.02 -41.97 -10.88
C ARG A 223 -4.86 -40.47 -11.16
N SER A 224 -3.62 -40.01 -11.20
CA SER A 224 -3.25 -38.66 -11.60
C SER A 224 -2.68 -38.65 -13.01
N VAL A 225 -3.01 -37.62 -13.79
CA VAL A 225 -2.45 -37.42 -15.13
C VAL A 225 -0.95 -37.11 -15.02
N GLY A 226 -0.13 -37.53 -15.98
CA GLY A 226 1.28 -37.11 -16.04
C GLY A 226 1.46 -35.59 -16.15
N ALA A 227 2.65 -35.09 -15.78
CA ALA A 227 3.02 -33.69 -15.96
C ALA A 227 3.46 -33.45 -17.43
N THR A 228 2.53 -33.03 -18.28
CA THR A 228 2.78 -32.81 -19.73
C THR A 228 3.24 -31.39 -20.07
N SER A 229 3.01 -30.42 -19.18
CA SER A 229 3.53 -29.05 -19.23
C SER A 229 4.76 -28.90 -18.33
N TRP A 230 5.38 -27.72 -18.26
CA TRP A 230 6.44 -27.40 -17.27
C TRP A 230 5.91 -26.84 -15.94
N LEU A 231 4.63 -26.46 -15.90
CA LEU A 231 3.92 -25.95 -14.72
C LEU A 231 2.46 -26.42 -14.72
N PRO A 232 1.87 -26.69 -13.55
CA PRO A 232 0.43 -26.93 -13.42
C PRO A 232 -0.37 -25.64 -13.63
N ASP A 233 -1.69 -25.75 -13.78
CA ASP A 233 -2.57 -24.58 -13.79
C ASP A 233 -2.45 -23.81 -12.47
N CYS A 234 -2.10 -22.53 -12.57
CA CYS A 234 -1.96 -21.63 -11.43
C CYS A 234 -3.05 -20.54 -11.44
N SER A 235 -4.19 -20.80 -12.08
CA SER A 235 -5.31 -19.87 -12.18
C SER A 235 -5.89 -19.45 -10.83
N HIS A 236 -5.77 -20.31 -9.80
CA HIS A 236 -6.15 -20.02 -8.41
C HIS A 236 -5.20 -19.04 -7.70
N TRP A 237 -4.01 -18.81 -8.25
CA TRP A 237 -3.04 -17.88 -7.68
C TRP A 237 -3.46 -16.44 -7.97
N CYS A 238 -4.25 -15.88 -7.07
CA CYS A 238 -4.90 -14.60 -7.26
C CYS A 238 -4.50 -13.55 -6.22
N ILE A 239 -4.67 -12.29 -6.60
CA ILE A 239 -4.53 -11.13 -5.72
C ILE A 239 -5.90 -10.47 -5.56
N SER A 240 -6.32 -10.25 -4.32
CA SER A 240 -7.48 -9.42 -4.00
C SER A 240 -7.18 -7.95 -4.34
N ASN A 241 -7.86 -7.44 -5.36
CA ASN A 241 -7.73 -6.05 -5.81
C ASN A 241 -8.85 -5.15 -5.26
N SER A 242 -9.94 -5.76 -4.80
CA SER A 242 -11.00 -5.10 -4.02
C SER A 242 -11.67 -6.10 -3.09
N SER A 243 -12.57 -5.62 -2.23
CA SER A 243 -13.44 -6.48 -1.42
C SER A 243 -14.27 -7.50 -2.21
N ARG A 244 -14.46 -7.30 -3.52
CA ARG A 244 -15.31 -8.15 -4.38
C ARG A 244 -14.60 -8.74 -5.58
N SER A 245 -13.32 -8.45 -5.79
CA SER A 245 -12.60 -8.90 -6.97
C SER A 245 -11.21 -9.40 -6.66
N SER A 246 -10.96 -10.62 -7.14
CA SER A 246 -9.66 -11.26 -7.15
C SER A 246 -9.23 -11.42 -8.60
N VAL A 247 -7.95 -11.16 -8.88
CA VAL A 247 -7.39 -11.24 -10.24
C VAL A 247 -6.22 -12.22 -10.22
N PRO A 248 -6.19 -13.21 -11.14
CA PRO A 248 -5.05 -14.12 -11.26
C PRO A 248 -3.75 -13.35 -11.50
N VAL A 249 -2.66 -13.77 -10.86
CA VAL A 249 -1.32 -13.18 -11.02
C VAL A 249 -0.89 -13.19 -12.49
N ALA A 250 -1.29 -14.22 -13.25
CA ALA A 250 -1.05 -14.34 -14.69
C ALA A 250 -1.66 -13.18 -15.52
N ARG A 251 -2.67 -12.46 -15.00
CA ARG A 251 -3.45 -11.44 -15.70
C ARG A 251 -3.48 -10.08 -15.01
N ILE A 252 -2.88 -9.95 -13.83
CA ILE A 252 -2.92 -8.70 -13.07
C ILE A 252 -2.18 -7.57 -13.81
N SER A 253 -2.73 -6.36 -13.78
CA SER A 253 -2.08 -5.17 -14.32
C SER A 253 -1.06 -4.59 -13.34
N LEU A 254 -0.07 -3.85 -13.84
CA LEU A 254 0.92 -3.15 -13.01
C LEU A 254 0.28 -2.17 -12.01
N GLY A 255 -0.83 -1.53 -12.40
CA GLY A 255 -1.59 -0.65 -11.51
C GLY A 255 -2.29 -1.38 -10.37
N ALA A 256 -2.88 -2.54 -10.63
CA ALA A 256 -3.48 -3.37 -9.60
C ALA A 256 -2.42 -3.96 -8.65
N LEU A 257 -1.29 -4.41 -9.18
CA LEU A 257 -0.19 -4.93 -8.37
C LEU A 257 0.41 -3.87 -7.42
N ARG A 258 0.63 -2.65 -7.90
CA ARG A 258 1.13 -1.54 -7.06
C ARG A 258 0.13 -1.15 -5.97
N ARG A 259 -1.17 -1.17 -6.27
CA ARG A 259 -2.22 -0.95 -5.25
C ARG A 259 -2.19 -2.03 -4.16
N TYR A 260 -1.97 -3.28 -4.55
CA TYR A 260 -1.84 -4.39 -3.61
C TYR A 260 -0.62 -4.25 -2.68
N TRP A 261 0.47 -3.62 -3.14
CA TRP A 261 1.66 -3.35 -2.33
C TRP A 261 1.60 -2.08 -1.49
N HIS A 262 0.58 -1.24 -1.69
CA HIS A 262 0.49 0.02 -0.98
C HIS A 262 0.28 -0.24 0.53
N PRO A 263 0.99 0.47 1.45
CA PRO A 263 0.85 0.25 2.89
C PRO A 263 -0.59 0.43 3.41
N VAL A 264 -1.35 1.29 2.75
CA VAL A 264 -2.74 1.61 3.08
C VAL A 264 -3.74 0.91 2.13
N ARG A 265 -3.36 -0.25 1.57
CA ARG A 265 -4.19 -0.96 0.57
C ARG A 265 -5.59 -1.29 1.11
N ASP A 266 -5.71 -1.60 2.40
CA ASP A 266 -6.99 -2.03 2.97
C ASP A 266 -7.97 -0.85 2.96
N THR A 267 -7.51 0.38 3.22
CA THR A 267 -8.34 1.58 3.05
C THR A 267 -8.67 1.87 1.59
N ILE A 268 -7.74 1.63 0.66
CA ILE A 268 -7.98 1.84 -0.78
C ILE A 268 -9.02 0.86 -1.33
N THR A 269 -9.04 -0.37 -0.82
CA THR A 269 -9.81 -1.49 -1.37
C THR A 269 -11.07 -1.83 -0.59
N SER A 270 -11.16 -1.42 0.68
CA SER A 270 -12.33 -1.60 1.54
C SER A 270 -13.40 -0.54 1.27
N ARG A 271 -14.66 -0.89 1.54
CA ARG A 271 -15.72 0.10 1.73
C ARG A 271 -15.55 0.69 3.13
N ILE A 272 -15.52 2.00 3.22
CA ILE A 272 -15.54 2.74 4.49
C ILE A 272 -16.77 2.26 5.27
N GLY A 273 -16.54 1.60 6.41
CA GLY A 273 -17.58 1.06 7.29
C GLY A 273 -17.24 1.37 8.76
N PRO A 274 -18.22 1.58 9.64
CA PRO A 274 -17.96 1.94 11.04
C PRO A 274 -17.34 0.79 11.85
N PRO A 275 -16.55 1.06 12.91
CA PRO A 275 -16.05 2.37 13.37
C PRO A 275 -14.70 2.75 12.75
N LEU A 276 -14.59 4.02 12.33
CA LEU A 276 -13.48 4.56 11.55
C LEU A 276 -12.33 5.05 12.45
N LYS A 277 -11.35 4.20 12.75
CA LYS A 277 -10.00 4.68 13.10
C LYS A 277 -9.24 4.99 11.81
N LEU A 278 -9.61 6.08 11.13
CA LEU A 278 -8.93 6.56 9.93
C LEU A 278 -7.94 7.67 10.28
N PRO A 279 -6.74 7.70 9.69
CA PRO A 279 -5.86 8.87 9.70
C PRO A 279 -6.60 10.12 9.20
N SER A 280 -6.23 11.31 9.71
CA SER A 280 -6.91 12.60 9.47
C SER A 280 -7.20 12.88 7.98
N HIS A 281 -6.25 12.56 7.10
CA HIS A 281 -6.37 12.75 5.65
C HIS A 281 -7.33 11.80 4.93
N LEU A 282 -7.71 10.70 5.58
CA LEU A 282 -8.66 9.72 5.07
C LEU A 282 -10.08 9.97 5.59
N LEU A 283 -10.28 11.01 6.42
CA LEU A 283 -11.60 11.47 6.85
C LEU A 283 -12.36 12.16 5.71
N LEU A 284 -11.64 12.78 4.77
CA LEU A 284 -12.24 13.42 3.61
C LEU A 284 -12.76 12.38 2.61
N SER A 285 -13.98 12.61 2.14
CA SER A 285 -14.60 11.75 1.14
C SER A 285 -13.87 11.87 -0.22
N PRO A 286 -13.98 10.84 -1.09
CA PRO A 286 -13.51 10.95 -2.47
C PRO A 286 -14.16 12.09 -3.27
N ALA A 287 -15.35 12.57 -2.89
CA ALA A 287 -16.00 13.73 -3.51
C ALA A 287 -15.30 15.03 -3.11
N SER A 288 -15.05 15.21 -1.80
CA SER A 288 -14.33 16.36 -1.25
C SER A 288 -12.91 16.48 -1.83
N TRP A 289 -12.21 15.36 -2.01
CA TRP A 289 -10.92 15.39 -2.69
C TRP A 289 -11.03 15.80 -4.16
N ARG A 290 -12.03 15.30 -4.90
CA ARG A 290 -12.24 15.72 -6.30
C ARG A 290 -12.49 17.21 -6.40
N LEU A 291 -13.31 17.76 -5.50
CA LEU A 291 -13.56 19.20 -5.39
C LEU A 291 -12.25 19.95 -5.12
N PHE A 292 -11.48 19.54 -4.12
CA PHE A 292 -10.17 20.16 -3.82
C PHE A 292 -9.23 20.19 -5.04
N TRP A 293 -9.18 19.11 -5.83
CA TRP A 293 -8.33 19.04 -7.03
C TRP A 293 -8.88 19.84 -8.22
N SER A 294 -10.17 20.20 -8.23
CA SER A 294 -10.76 21.06 -9.27
C SER A 294 -10.63 22.56 -8.97
N LEU A 295 -10.44 22.94 -7.69
CA LEU A 295 -10.28 24.34 -7.31
C LEU A 295 -9.10 25.00 -8.05
N SER A 296 -9.36 26.19 -8.59
CA SER A 296 -8.39 27.05 -9.29
C SER A 296 -7.46 27.79 -8.31
N LEU A 297 -6.91 27.06 -7.33
CA LEU A 297 -6.05 27.62 -6.30
C LEU A 297 -4.71 28.11 -6.88
N PRO A 298 -4.24 29.32 -6.52
CA PRO A 298 -2.88 29.75 -6.80
C PRO A 298 -1.88 28.74 -6.25
N ALA A 299 -0.77 28.49 -6.97
CA ALA A 299 0.24 27.50 -6.57
C ALA A 299 0.78 27.74 -5.14
N LYS A 300 0.88 29.02 -4.75
CA LYS A 300 1.29 29.43 -3.39
C LYS A 300 0.29 29.03 -2.31
N ALA A 301 -1.00 28.93 -2.64
CA ALA A 301 -2.07 28.58 -1.72
C ALA A 301 -2.41 27.08 -1.69
N PHE A 302 -2.18 26.40 -2.80
CA PHE A 302 -2.40 24.97 -2.95
C PHE A 302 -1.63 24.16 -1.89
N THR A 303 -0.32 24.37 -1.77
CA THR A 303 0.55 23.53 -0.92
C THR A 303 0.22 23.66 0.58
N PRO A 304 0.06 24.86 1.16
CA PRO A 304 -0.36 25.01 2.55
C PRO A 304 -1.73 24.37 2.80
N LEU A 305 -2.73 24.64 1.96
CA LEU A 305 -4.06 24.06 2.17
C LEU A 305 -4.05 22.53 2.06
N TRP A 306 -3.44 21.98 1.01
CA TRP A 306 -3.30 20.52 0.87
C TRP A 306 -2.68 19.88 2.11
N ARG A 307 -1.63 20.50 2.67
CA ARG A 307 -0.96 19.99 3.86
C ARG A 307 -1.79 20.12 5.13
N LEU A 308 -2.71 21.08 5.19
CA LEU A 308 -3.63 21.25 6.31
C LEU A 308 -4.57 20.05 6.39
N LEU A 309 -5.11 19.65 5.24
CA LEU A 309 -5.98 18.46 5.11
C LEU A 309 -5.22 17.16 5.46
N HIS A 310 -3.89 17.18 5.35
CA HIS A 310 -3.01 16.07 5.74
C HIS A 310 -2.46 16.16 7.17
N ASP A 311 -2.88 17.15 7.97
CA ASP A 311 -2.35 17.39 9.32
C ASP A 311 -0.81 17.44 9.33
N SER A 312 -0.25 18.04 8.28
CA SER A 312 1.19 18.05 7.98
C SER A 312 1.71 19.48 7.92
N ILE A 313 1.39 20.25 8.95
CA ILE A 313 1.74 21.67 9.08
C ILE A 313 2.41 21.91 10.42
N GLY A 314 3.51 22.66 10.37
CA GLY A 314 4.21 23.07 11.58
C GLY A 314 3.32 24.07 12.30
N HIS A 315 3.14 23.86 13.59
CA HIS A 315 2.54 24.80 14.53
C HIS A 315 3.47 24.87 15.75
N TYR A 316 3.34 25.88 16.60
CA TYR A 316 4.33 26.14 17.66
C TYR A 316 4.49 24.96 18.64
N SER A 317 3.39 24.30 19.02
CA SER A 317 3.43 23.07 19.83
C SER A 317 4.20 21.92 19.16
N TRP A 318 4.07 21.77 17.83
CA TRP A 318 4.87 20.80 17.07
C TRP A 318 6.34 21.19 17.06
N CYS A 319 6.66 22.48 16.87
CA CYS A 319 8.02 22.98 16.90
C CYS A 319 8.68 22.73 18.27
N HIS A 320 7.98 22.95 19.38
CA HIS A 320 8.51 22.68 20.73
C HIS A 320 8.91 21.21 20.91
N ARG A 321 8.11 20.29 20.36
CA ARG A 321 8.39 18.84 20.45
C ARG A 321 9.58 18.39 19.60
N ILE A 322 9.82 19.04 18.45
CA ILE A 322 10.81 18.59 17.47
C ILE A 322 12.12 19.41 17.53
N VAL A 323 12.01 20.69 17.83
CA VAL A 323 13.14 21.64 17.93
C VAL A 323 12.92 22.52 19.18
N PRO A 324 13.11 21.95 20.39
CA PRO A 324 12.83 22.65 21.65
C PRO A 324 13.65 23.95 21.80
N ASP A 325 14.86 24.00 21.22
CA ASP A 325 15.73 25.18 21.27
C ASP A 325 15.13 26.43 20.61
N LYS A 326 14.20 26.26 19.66
CA LYS A 326 13.57 27.37 18.92
C LYS A 326 12.16 27.70 19.39
N ALA A 327 11.47 26.75 20.02
CA ALA A 327 10.14 26.93 20.55
C ALA A 327 10.17 26.51 22.01
N LEU A 328 10.31 27.48 22.91
CA LEU A 328 10.55 27.24 24.34
C LEU A 328 9.30 26.80 25.11
N SER A 329 8.13 26.85 24.48
CA SER A 329 6.84 26.52 25.10
C SER A 329 5.88 25.84 24.12
N LEU A 330 4.92 25.11 24.66
CA LEU A 330 3.76 24.59 23.91
C LEU A 330 2.71 25.66 23.64
N VAL A 331 2.76 26.75 24.40
CA VAL A 331 1.77 27.84 24.37
C VAL A 331 1.94 28.67 23.10
N CYS A 332 0.82 29.10 22.53
CA CYS A 332 0.77 29.97 21.35
C CYS A 332 1.61 31.24 21.55
N ALA A 333 2.56 31.47 20.65
CA ALA A 333 3.43 32.63 20.67
C ALA A 333 2.70 33.97 20.44
N LEU A 334 1.45 33.93 19.95
CA LEU A 334 0.66 35.14 19.72
C LEU A 334 -0.20 35.53 20.93
N CYS A 335 -1.00 34.59 21.44
CA CYS A 335 -1.92 34.91 22.56
C CYS A 335 -1.35 34.62 23.93
N GLY A 336 -0.36 33.72 24.06
CA GLY A 336 0.21 33.35 25.36
C GLY A 336 -0.74 32.59 26.29
N VAL A 337 -1.94 32.18 25.84
CA VAL A 337 -2.97 31.59 26.71
C VAL A 337 -3.05 30.06 26.62
N ALA A 338 -3.12 29.51 25.40
CA ALA A 338 -3.40 28.10 25.16
C ALA A 338 -2.31 27.40 24.35
N SER A 339 -2.24 26.07 24.44
CA SER A 339 -1.37 25.24 23.59
C SER A 339 -1.72 25.45 22.12
N GLU A 340 -0.72 25.73 21.28
CA GLU A 340 -0.96 25.91 19.85
C GLU A 340 -1.00 24.57 19.12
N GLU A 341 -2.12 23.86 19.22
CA GLU A 341 -2.47 22.71 18.38
C GLU A 341 -3.02 23.16 17.03
N LEU A 342 -3.21 22.24 16.06
CA LEU A 342 -3.59 22.61 14.70
C LEU A 342 -4.85 23.50 14.63
N TYR A 343 -5.89 23.19 15.41
CA TYR A 343 -7.09 24.04 15.50
C TYR A 343 -6.77 25.46 16.00
N HIS A 344 -5.97 25.58 17.06
CA HIS A 344 -5.56 26.87 17.63
C HIS A 344 -4.61 27.64 16.67
N PHE A 345 -3.78 26.90 15.94
CA PHE A 345 -2.91 27.44 14.89
C PHE A 345 -3.72 28.11 13.79
N VAL A 346 -4.86 27.55 13.39
CA VAL A 346 -5.67 28.09 12.27
C VAL A 346 -6.73 29.08 12.74
N VAL A 347 -7.62 28.70 13.67
CA VAL A 347 -8.81 29.50 14.03
C VAL A 347 -9.00 29.73 15.53
N GLY A 348 -8.40 28.90 16.39
CA GLY A 348 -8.70 28.91 17.84
C GLY A 348 -7.98 29.99 18.65
N CYS A 349 -7.02 30.70 18.07
CA CYS A 349 -6.37 31.86 18.68
C CYS A 349 -7.25 33.11 18.51
N SER A 350 -7.41 33.94 19.54
CA SER A 350 -8.23 35.17 19.49
C SER A 350 -7.84 36.11 18.34
N TYR A 351 -6.54 36.38 18.19
CA TYR A 351 -6.00 37.19 17.09
C TYR A 351 -6.34 36.64 15.70
N LYS A 352 -6.37 35.31 15.56
CA LYS A 352 -6.70 34.64 14.31
C LYS A 352 -8.21 34.60 14.09
N ALA A 353 -9.00 34.44 15.15
CA ALA A 353 -10.45 34.51 15.10
C ALA A 353 -10.92 35.90 14.62
N ASP A 354 -10.26 36.97 15.08
CA ASP A 354 -10.55 38.32 14.61
C ASP A 354 -10.22 38.49 13.12
N TYR A 355 -9.04 38.04 12.69
CA TYR A 355 -8.68 38.01 11.27
C TYR A 355 -9.72 37.26 10.42
N TRP A 356 -10.15 36.08 10.88
CA TRP A 356 -11.15 35.29 10.18
C TRP A 356 -12.52 35.96 10.14
N ARG A 357 -12.93 36.67 11.21
CA ARG A 357 -14.16 37.46 11.23
C ARG A 357 -14.12 38.55 10.17
N ASP A 358 -12.98 39.22 10.02
CA ASP A 358 -12.80 40.26 9.01
C ASP A 358 -12.82 39.67 7.58
N VAL A 359 -12.23 38.48 7.36
CA VAL A 359 -12.29 37.75 6.08
C VAL A 359 -13.72 37.31 5.74
N VAL A 360 -14.44 36.73 6.71
CA VAL A 360 -15.86 36.36 6.55
C VAL A 360 -16.70 37.59 6.25
N SER A 361 -16.38 38.73 6.89
CA SER A 361 -17.07 39.99 6.61
C SER A 361 -16.75 40.54 5.22
N LEU A 362 -15.52 40.39 4.74
CA LEU A 362 -15.14 40.77 3.37
C LEU A 362 -15.90 39.94 2.32
N LEU A 363 -16.20 38.69 2.64
CA LEU A 363 -16.92 37.77 1.74
C LEU A 363 -18.44 37.83 1.91
N SER A 364 -18.97 38.64 2.82
CA SER A 364 -20.39 38.71 3.15
C SER A 364 -20.99 37.35 3.59
N LEU A 365 -20.24 36.58 4.39
CA LEU A 365 -20.61 35.23 4.84
C LEU A 365 -20.92 35.18 6.35
N GLN A 366 -21.23 36.30 6.99
CA GLN A 366 -21.37 36.40 8.46
C GLN A 366 -22.48 35.47 8.99
N ASP A 367 -23.58 35.35 8.24
CA ASP A 367 -24.72 34.52 8.63
C ASP A 367 -24.42 33.02 8.50
N LEU A 368 -23.59 32.64 7.52
CA LEU A 368 -23.28 31.25 7.21
C LEU A 368 -22.11 30.71 8.06
N LEU A 369 -21.13 31.56 8.38
CA LEU A 369 -19.91 31.18 9.09
C LEU A 369 -19.66 32.06 10.34
N PRO A 370 -20.59 32.05 11.32
CA PRO A 370 -20.53 32.98 12.47
C PRO A 370 -19.44 32.64 13.50
N THR A 371 -18.91 31.40 13.49
CA THR A 371 -17.99 30.91 14.52
C THR A 371 -16.69 30.37 13.94
N SER A 372 -15.61 30.38 14.73
CA SER A 372 -14.34 29.73 14.40
C SER A 372 -14.51 28.24 14.05
N LEU A 373 -15.49 27.56 14.66
CA LEU A 373 -15.78 26.16 14.35
C LEU A 373 -16.36 26.01 12.93
N CYS A 374 -17.27 26.88 12.51
CA CYS A 374 -17.80 26.86 11.14
C CYS A 374 -16.68 27.05 10.11
N ILE A 375 -15.79 28.01 10.36
CA ILE A 375 -14.63 28.32 9.51
C ILE A 375 -13.67 27.13 9.44
N TRP A 376 -13.40 26.49 10.57
CA TRP A 376 -12.61 25.26 10.62
C TRP A 376 -13.22 24.17 9.77
N THR A 377 -14.51 23.85 9.98
CA THR A 377 -15.24 22.83 9.22
C THR A 377 -15.21 23.12 7.72
N THR A 378 -15.35 24.38 7.32
CA THR A 378 -15.19 24.80 5.91
C THR A 378 -13.80 24.52 5.36
N LEU A 379 -12.73 24.83 6.11
CA LEU A 379 -11.36 24.60 5.66
C LEU A 379 -11.01 23.12 5.55
N ILE A 380 -11.50 22.27 6.46
CA ILE A 380 -11.14 20.85 6.50
C ILE A 380 -12.14 19.91 5.84
N GLY A 381 -13.37 20.38 5.59
CA GLY A 381 -14.48 19.58 5.05
C GLY A 381 -15.04 20.09 3.72
N PHE A 382 -14.74 21.34 3.33
CA PHE A 382 -15.31 22.03 2.18
C PHE A 382 -16.84 22.20 2.22
N CYS A 383 -17.42 22.19 3.42
CA CYS A 383 -18.83 22.40 3.67
C CYS A 383 -19.04 23.27 4.92
N SER A 384 -20.26 23.80 5.08
CA SER A 384 -20.68 24.42 6.34
C SER A 384 -20.90 23.36 7.43
N LEU A 385 -21.13 23.80 8.67
CA LEU A 385 -21.49 22.92 9.78
C LEU A 385 -22.80 22.14 9.52
N ASP A 386 -23.73 22.77 8.79
CA ASP A 386 -25.00 22.18 8.36
C ASP A 386 -24.87 21.34 7.07
N MET A 387 -23.64 21.01 6.68
CA MET A 387 -23.32 20.21 5.48
C MET A 387 -23.75 20.86 4.16
N VAL A 388 -23.91 22.19 4.14
CA VAL A 388 -24.18 22.95 2.91
C VAL A 388 -22.89 23.07 2.11
N GLU A 389 -22.94 22.70 0.83
CA GLU A 389 -21.82 22.89 -0.10
C GLU A 389 -21.59 24.37 -0.37
N LEU A 390 -20.35 24.81 -0.26
CA LEU A 390 -19.95 26.18 -0.53
C LEU A 390 -19.54 26.33 -1.99
N ASN A 391 -19.77 27.53 -2.55
CA ASN A 391 -19.28 27.87 -3.88
C ASN A 391 -17.74 27.66 -3.94
N GLU A 392 -17.25 27.10 -5.04
CA GLU A 392 -15.82 26.93 -5.33
C GLU A 392 -15.05 28.23 -5.12
N ASP A 393 -15.62 29.37 -5.50
CA ASP A 393 -14.95 30.66 -5.36
C ASP A 393 -14.70 31.04 -3.89
N VAL A 394 -15.64 30.71 -3.01
CA VAL A 394 -15.50 30.89 -1.56
C VAL A 394 -14.40 29.98 -1.04
N LEU A 395 -14.35 28.73 -1.48
CA LEU A 395 -13.31 27.78 -1.06
C LEU A 395 -11.91 28.23 -1.51
N VAL A 396 -11.79 28.78 -2.72
CA VAL A 396 -10.55 29.38 -3.22
C VAL A 396 -10.14 30.58 -2.35
N ALA A 397 -11.08 31.48 -2.05
CA ALA A 397 -10.82 32.62 -1.17
C ALA A 397 -10.36 32.19 0.23
N PHE A 398 -10.96 31.14 0.80
CA PHE A 398 -10.55 30.57 2.08
C PHE A 398 -9.15 29.95 2.03
N GLY A 399 -8.82 29.22 0.96
CA GLY A 399 -7.46 28.66 0.78
C GLY A 399 -6.38 29.75 0.67
N VAL A 400 -6.72 30.85 0.01
CA VAL A 400 -5.89 32.04 -0.10
C VAL A 400 -5.72 32.75 1.24
N ALA A 401 -6.82 33.01 1.95
CA ALA A 401 -6.82 33.63 3.26
C ALA A 401 -5.97 32.80 4.25
N TYR A 402 -6.20 31.48 4.27
CA TYR A 402 -5.42 30.55 5.08
C TYR A 402 -3.92 30.63 4.80
N THR A 403 -3.55 30.70 3.52
CA THR A 403 -2.13 30.80 3.13
C THR A 403 -1.49 32.10 3.59
N THR A 404 -2.24 33.20 3.56
CA THR A 404 -1.79 34.50 4.04
C THR A 404 -1.61 34.49 5.55
N LEU A 405 -2.59 33.93 6.28
CA LEU A 405 -2.50 33.68 7.72
C LEU A 405 -1.26 32.86 8.07
N TRP A 406 -1.04 31.74 7.38
CA TRP A 406 0.10 30.85 7.63
C TRP A 406 1.43 31.58 7.46
N LYS A 407 1.61 32.34 6.36
CA LYS A 407 2.83 33.14 6.14
C LYS A 407 3.03 34.17 7.23
N HIS A 408 1.99 34.92 7.56
CA HIS A 408 2.10 36.03 8.51
C HIS A 408 2.33 35.54 9.93
N HIS A 409 1.68 34.44 10.34
CA HIS A 409 1.97 33.80 11.62
C HIS A 409 3.45 33.49 11.76
N TRP A 410 4.06 32.83 10.77
CA TRP A 410 5.48 32.50 10.85
C TRP A 410 6.40 33.72 10.79
N ARG A 411 6.00 34.81 10.13
CA ARG A 411 6.72 36.09 10.23
C ARG A 411 6.65 36.68 11.63
N SER A 412 5.47 36.70 12.25
CA SER A 412 5.32 37.19 13.62
C SER A 412 6.10 36.34 14.63
N VAL A 413 6.14 35.02 14.45
CA VAL A 413 6.86 34.12 15.37
C VAL A 413 8.37 34.14 15.16
N ILE A 414 8.85 34.14 13.91
CA ILE A 414 10.29 34.04 13.60
C ILE A 414 10.98 35.40 13.60
N TYR A 415 10.33 36.41 13.02
CA TYR A 415 10.90 37.76 12.85
C TYR A 415 10.32 38.77 13.83
N THR A 416 9.48 38.33 14.79
CA THR A 416 8.87 39.20 15.81
C THR A 416 8.05 40.36 15.23
N GLU A 417 7.54 40.20 13.99
CA GLU A 417 6.66 41.18 13.37
C GLU A 417 5.31 41.26 14.14
N PRO A 418 4.80 42.48 14.43
CA PRO A 418 3.55 42.62 15.16
C PRO A 418 2.37 42.03 14.39
N TRP A 419 1.47 41.33 15.09
CA TRP A 419 0.25 40.84 14.48
C TRP A 419 -0.75 41.99 14.28
N ILE A 420 -0.99 42.38 13.03
CA ILE A 420 -1.92 43.46 12.68
C ILE A 420 -2.93 42.95 11.65
N SER A 421 -4.14 42.59 12.09
CA SER A 421 -5.16 41.95 11.24
C SER A 421 -5.47 42.73 9.96
N SER A 422 -5.52 44.06 10.01
CA SER A 422 -5.78 44.92 8.85
C SER A 422 -4.70 44.83 7.77
N VAL A 423 -3.43 44.70 8.16
CA VAL A 423 -2.29 44.53 7.24
C VAL A 423 -2.40 43.17 6.55
N ILE A 424 -2.70 42.11 7.31
CA ILE A 424 -2.87 40.76 6.78
C ILE A 424 -4.02 40.73 5.77
N LEU A 425 -5.11 41.43 6.06
CA LEU A 425 -6.28 41.49 5.19
C LEU A 425 -6.03 42.29 3.91
N ASN A 426 -5.24 43.36 4.01
CA ASN A 426 -4.76 44.08 2.84
C ASN A 426 -3.84 43.20 1.97
N MET A 427 -3.00 42.33 2.57
CA MET A 427 -2.22 41.36 1.81
C MET A 427 -3.13 40.36 1.06
N VAL A 428 -4.21 39.89 1.69
CA VAL A 428 -5.21 39.03 1.01
C VAL A 428 -5.80 39.76 -0.21
N ARG A 429 -6.18 41.03 -0.04
CA ARG A 429 -6.74 41.86 -1.12
C ARG A 429 -5.72 42.18 -2.23
N GLN A 430 -4.45 42.41 -1.89
CA GLN A 430 -3.41 42.76 -2.85
C GLN A 430 -2.89 41.54 -3.63
N ASP A 431 -2.59 40.44 -2.94
CA ASP A 431 -2.06 39.23 -3.58
C ASP A 431 -3.10 38.54 -4.47
N HIS A 432 -4.39 38.85 -4.29
CA HIS A 432 -5.52 38.18 -4.96
C HIS A 432 -6.60 39.14 -5.44
N GLY A 433 -6.27 40.42 -5.62
CA GLY A 433 -7.24 41.48 -5.94
C GLY A 433 -8.06 41.19 -7.18
N SER A 434 -7.48 40.59 -8.22
CA SER A 434 -8.22 40.20 -9.43
C SER A 434 -9.32 39.17 -9.17
N PHE A 435 -9.17 38.31 -8.16
CA PHE A 435 -10.14 37.27 -7.78
C PHE A 435 -11.25 37.82 -6.86
N PHE A 436 -10.88 38.68 -5.91
CA PHE A 436 -11.87 39.35 -5.06
C PHE A 436 -12.66 40.43 -5.82
N HIS A 437 -12.07 41.07 -6.84
CA HIS A 437 -12.78 41.99 -7.75
C HIS A 437 -13.75 41.28 -8.69
N SER A 438 -13.51 40.01 -9.06
CA SER A 438 -14.49 39.24 -9.84
C SER A 438 -15.66 38.74 -9.00
N LEU A 439 -15.44 38.50 -7.70
CA LEU A 439 -16.50 38.16 -6.76
C LEU A 439 -17.40 39.35 -6.42
N PHE A 440 -16.86 40.57 -6.54
CA PHE A 440 -17.59 41.82 -6.35
C PHE A 440 -17.09 42.89 -7.34
N PRO A 441 -17.76 43.06 -8.49
CA PRO A 441 -17.55 44.23 -9.32
C PRO A 441 -17.84 45.46 -8.45
N SER A 442 -16.89 46.40 -8.39
CA SER A 442 -17.02 47.65 -7.65
C SER A 442 -18.42 48.22 -7.82
N ALA A 443 -19.09 48.52 -6.69
CA ALA A 443 -20.45 49.02 -6.63
C ALA A 443 -20.63 50.28 -7.51
N GLY A 444 -20.97 50.05 -8.77
CA GLY A 444 -21.56 51.01 -9.67
C GLY A 444 -23.05 50.70 -9.71
N VAL A 445 -23.81 51.44 -8.90
CA VAL A 445 -25.26 51.63 -8.92
C VAL A 445 -25.99 50.73 -9.92
N GLN A 446 -26.57 49.62 -9.43
CA GLN A 446 -27.85 49.13 -9.92
C GLN A 446 -28.46 48.19 -8.86
N THR A 447 -29.53 48.68 -8.25
CA THR A 447 -30.48 47.93 -7.45
C THR A 447 -31.01 46.73 -8.24
N GLY A 448 -30.74 45.51 -7.77
CA GLY A 448 -31.31 44.28 -8.33
C GLY A 448 -31.19 43.13 -7.34
N ASN A 449 -32.33 42.68 -6.82
CA ASN A 449 -32.45 41.60 -5.84
C ASN A 449 -31.74 40.30 -6.29
N LEU A 450 -30.89 39.74 -5.42
CA LEU A 450 -30.46 38.34 -5.54
C LEU A 450 -31.58 37.43 -5.02
N THR A 451 -32.45 36.97 -5.92
CA THR A 451 -33.41 35.90 -5.65
C THR A 451 -32.70 34.55 -5.58
N LEU A 452 -32.81 33.91 -4.42
CA LEU A 452 -32.53 32.48 -4.21
C LEU A 452 -33.31 31.66 -5.24
N SER A 453 -32.61 30.86 -6.06
CA SER A 453 -33.24 29.78 -6.81
C SER A 453 -33.54 28.64 -5.83
N LEU A 454 -34.75 28.68 -5.27
CA LEU A 454 -35.42 27.50 -4.73
C LEU A 454 -35.89 26.66 -5.92
N ASN A 455 -35.15 25.62 -6.27
CA ASN A 455 -35.67 24.57 -7.13
C ASN A 455 -36.46 23.59 -6.28
N SER A 456 -37.78 23.62 -6.46
CA SER A 456 -38.79 22.77 -5.86
C SER A 456 -38.89 21.41 -6.57
N VAL A 457 -39.01 20.35 -5.74
CA VAL A 457 -39.56 18.99 -5.96
C VAL A 457 -38.91 18.10 -7.02
#